data_AF-A0A955BHU8-F1
#
_entry.id   AF-A0A955BHU8-F1
#
_cell.length_a   1.000
_cell.length_b   1.000
_cell.length_c   1.000
_cell.angle_alpha   90.00
_cell.angle_beta   90.00
_cell.angle_gamma   90.00
#
_symmetry.space_group_name_H-M   'P 1'
#
loop_
_entity.id
_entity.type
_entity.pdbx_description
1 polymer ?
#
loop_
_entity_poly.entity_id
_entity_poly.type
_entity_poly.pdbx_seq_one_letter_code
_entity_poly.pdbx_strand_id
1 'polypeptide(L)'
;RTHVELLGAGAAAGCVPPLDSTTRSPTVGPLELLLRVSVHDPDEATVTRFTREFAPLITSGPAGLAGYATGRPQVRPVYAYWPTLIAKAMVPSRVEVAAARQWSI
;
A
#
# COMPACT_ATOMS: atom_id res chain seq x y z
N ARG A 1 -6.97 6.55 8.17
CA ARG A 1 -7.21 7.20 6.85
C ARG A 1 -7.18 6.17 5.74
N THR A 2 -8.12 6.24 4.79
CA THR A 2 -8.21 5.33 3.63
C THR A 2 -7.87 6.08 2.35
N HIS A 3 -7.06 5.48 1.50
CA HIS A 3 -6.72 5.97 0.17
C HIS A 3 -7.24 5.00 -0.88
N VAL A 4 -7.96 5.52 -1.87
CA VAL A 4 -8.54 4.73 -2.95
C VAL A 4 -8.06 5.34 -4.27
N GLU A 5 -7.43 4.52 -5.09
CA GLU A 5 -7.03 4.88 -6.44
C GLU A 5 -7.71 3.98 -7.45
N LEU A 6 -8.15 4.59 -8.56
CA LEU A 6 -8.70 3.92 -9.72
C LEU A 6 -7.68 4.06 -10.85
N LEU A 7 -7.07 2.94 -11.25
CA LEU A 7 -6.03 2.90 -12.27
C LEU A 7 -6.58 2.26 -13.55
N GLY A 8 -6.47 3.00 -14.65
CA GLY A 8 -6.56 2.50 -16.02
C GLY A 8 -7.91 1.92 -16.44
N ALA A 9 -8.54 2.59 -17.41
CA ALA A 9 -9.54 2.01 -18.28
C ALA A 9 -8.85 1.08 -19.30
N GLY A 10 -8.88 -0.25 -19.11
CA GLY A 10 -8.20 -1.18 -20.02
C GLY A 10 -6.75 -1.53 -19.65
N ALA A 11 -6.29 -1.23 -18.42
CA ALA A 11 -4.92 -1.50 -17.98
C ALA A 11 -4.70 -2.92 -17.44
N ALA A 12 -5.77 -3.67 -17.14
CA ALA A 12 -5.67 -5.08 -16.77
C ALA A 12 -5.60 -5.98 -18.02
N ALA A 13 -6.08 -5.49 -19.17
CA ALA A 13 -6.14 -6.15 -20.46
C ALA A 13 -4.79 -6.28 -21.21
N GLY A 14 -3.68 -6.48 -20.50
CA GLY A 14 -2.49 -7.10 -21.11
C GLY A 14 -2.73 -8.57 -21.50
N CYS A 15 -3.77 -9.20 -20.92
CA CYS A 15 -4.04 -10.63 -21.01
C CYS A 15 -5.40 -10.98 -21.65
N VAL A 16 -6.26 -9.99 -21.95
CA VAL A 16 -7.56 -10.20 -22.58
C VAL A 16 -7.54 -9.43 -23.91
N PRO A 17 -7.61 -10.09 -25.07
CA PRO A 17 -7.67 -9.37 -26.33
C PRO A 17 -8.90 -8.45 -26.30
N PRO A 18 -8.75 -7.18 -26.69
CA PRO A 18 -9.88 -6.25 -26.70
C PRO A 18 -10.98 -6.86 -27.57
N LEU A 19 -12.21 -6.90 -27.04
CA LEU A 19 -13.40 -7.11 -27.85
C LEU A 19 -13.54 -5.86 -28.71
N ASP A 20 -12.76 -5.83 -29.79
CA ASP A 20 -12.52 -4.69 -30.66
C ASP A 20 -11.69 -3.54 -30.01
N SER A 21 -10.60 -3.15 -30.67
CA SER A 21 -9.75 -2.01 -30.30
C SER A 21 -10.17 -0.70 -30.99
N THR A 22 -11.34 -0.69 -31.61
CA THR A 22 -11.80 0.34 -32.56
C THR A 22 -12.99 1.14 -32.05
N THR A 23 -13.71 0.66 -31.05
CA THR A 23 -14.93 1.27 -30.51
C THR A 23 -14.61 1.95 -29.19
N ARG A 24 -13.66 2.90 -29.22
CA ARG A 24 -13.55 3.90 -28.14
C ARG A 24 -14.68 4.91 -28.32
N SER A 25 -15.92 4.49 -28.07
CA SER A 25 -17.05 5.40 -28.03
C SER A 25 -16.95 6.22 -26.74
N PRO A 26 -16.94 7.57 -26.79
CA PRO A 26 -16.96 8.40 -25.58
C PRO A 26 -18.25 8.24 -24.76
N THR A 27 -19.23 7.51 -25.28
CA THR A 27 -20.53 7.25 -24.65
C THR A 27 -20.52 6.00 -23.75
N VAL A 28 -19.57 5.08 -23.95
CA VAL A 28 -19.45 3.85 -23.16
C VAL A 28 -18.29 4.02 -22.20
N GLY A 29 -18.57 3.95 -20.89
CA GLY A 29 -17.55 4.02 -19.85
C GLY A 29 -16.51 2.89 -19.97
N PRO A 30 -15.43 2.95 -19.19
CA PRO A 30 -14.37 1.95 -19.25
C PRO A 30 -14.93 0.54 -18.95
N LEU A 31 -14.59 -0.43 -19.80
CA LEU A 31 -15.06 -1.82 -19.68
C LEU A 31 -14.44 -2.56 -18.47
N GLU A 32 -13.26 -2.11 -18.04
CA GLU A 32 -12.55 -2.63 -16.88
C GLU A 32 -11.75 -1.51 -16.19
N LEU A 33 -11.57 -1.63 -14.88
CA LEU A 33 -10.78 -0.71 -14.06
C LEU A 33 -10.01 -1.49 -12.99
N LEU A 34 -8.78 -1.07 -12.69
CA LEU A 34 -8.03 -1.61 -11.56
C LEU A 34 -8.24 -0.73 -10.32
N LEU A 35 -8.76 -1.32 -9.25
CA LEU A 35 -8.94 -0.65 -7.97
C LEU A 35 -7.77 -0.96 -7.03
N ARG A 36 -7.09 0.09 -6.55
CA ARG A 36 -6.06 -0.04 -5.51
C ARG A 36 -6.54 0.65 -4.23
N VAL A 37 -6.62 -0.11 -3.15
CA VAL A 37 -7.04 0.41 -1.83
C VAL A 37 -5.88 0.29 -0.86
N SER A 38 -5.66 1.34 -0.07
CA SER A 38 -4.66 1.37 1.01
C SER A 38 -5.27 2.00 2.25
N VAL A 39 -4.99 1.44 3.43
CA VAL A 39 -5.51 1.90 4.71
C VAL A 39 -4.36 2.12 5.68
N HIS A 40 -4.38 3.24 6.40
CA HIS A 40 -3.60 3.41 7.63
C HIS A 40 -4.55 3.67 8.79
N ASP A 41 -4.21 3.19 9.98
CA ASP A 41 -4.86 3.57 11.23
C ASP A 41 -3.84 3.48 12.38
N PRO A 42 -3.90 4.34 13.42
CA PRO A 42 -3.10 4.14 14.63
C PRO A 42 -3.43 2.82 15.36
N ASP A 43 -4.64 2.28 15.21
CA ASP A 43 -5.02 0.99 15.76
C ASP A 43 -4.75 -0.16 14.78
N GLU A 44 -3.79 -1.02 15.12
CA GLU A 44 -3.45 -2.22 14.36
C GLU A 44 -4.64 -3.17 14.20
N ALA A 45 -5.52 -3.26 15.20
CA ALA A 45 -6.67 -4.16 15.17
C ALA A 45 -7.67 -3.75 14.08
N THR A 46 -7.87 -2.44 13.91
CA THR A 46 -8.70 -1.87 12.83
C THR A 46 -8.15 -2.20 11.45
N VAL A 47 -6.84 -2.02 11.20
CA VAL A 47 -6.22 -2.38 9.91
C VAL A 47 -6.26 -3.89 9.69
N THR A 48 -5.99 -4.68 10.73
CA THR A 48 -6.07 -6.14 10.68
C THR A 48 -7.47 -6.58 10.25
N ARG A 49 -8.52 -6.04 10.88
CA ARG A 49 -9.91 -6.35 10.54
C ARG A 49 -10.21 -6.02 9.08
N PHE A 50 -9.79 -4.86 8.59
CA PHE A 50 -9.94 -4.49 7.17
C PHE A 50 -9.33 -5.54 6.24
N THR A 51 -8.10 -6.01 6.51
CA THR A 51 -7.48 -7.05 5.66
C THR A 51 -8.24 -8.37 5.67
N ARG A 52 -8.95 -8.70 6.77
CA ARG A 52 -9.80 -9.91 6.85
C ARG A 52 -11.07 -9.76 6.04
N GLU A 53 -11.70 -8.59 6.09
CA GLU A 53 -13.00 -8.32 5.45
C GLU A 53 -12.86 -7.97 3.96
N PHE A 54 -11.70 -7.48 3.53
CA PHE A 54 -11.43 -7.18 2.12
C PHE A 54 -11.25 -8.44 1.26
N ALA A 55 -10.73 -9.55 1.83
CA ALA A 55 -10.54 -10.79 1.08
C ALA A 55 -11.87 -11.42 0.58
N PRO A 56 -12.95 -11.51 1.39
CA PRO A 56 -14.27 -11.92 0.92
C PRO A 56 -14.84 -11.07 -0.22
N LEU A 57 -14.53 -9.77 -0.29
CA LEU A 57 -14.96 -8.91 -1.39
C LEU A 57 -14.39 -9.39 -2.74
N ILE A 58 -13.19 -10.00 -2.74
CA ILE A 58 -12.56 -10.53 -3.94
C ILE A 58 -13.20 -11.86 -4.36
N THR A 59 -13.46 -12.76 -3.41
CA THR A 59 -13.91 -14.13 -3.69
C THR A 59 -15.42 -14.28 -3.79
N SER A 60 -16.18 -13.35 -3.20
CA SER A 60 -17.64 -13.38 -3.08
C SER A 60 -18.27 -12.05 -3.48
N GLY A 61 -17.52 -11.22 -4.21
CA GLY A 61 -17.98 -9.94 -4.72
C GLY A 61 -18.93 -10.05 -5.91
N PRO A 62 -19.34 -8.89 -6.46
CA PRO A 62 -20.16 -8.82 -7.67
C PRO A 62 -19.51 -9.52 -8.86
N ALA A 63 -20.34 -10.02 -9.79
CA ALA A 63 -19.85 -10.61 -11.03
C ALA A 63 -18.96 -9.62 -11.81
N GLY A 64 -17.83 -10.10 -12.33
CA GLY A 64 -16.84 -9.29 -13.04
C GLY A 64 -15.72 -8.71 -12.15
N LEU A 65 -15.82 -8.85 -10.82
CA LEU A 65 -14.72 -8.51 -9.91
C LEU A 65 -13.70 -9.66 -9.88
N ALA A 66 -12.48 -9.37 -10.31
CA ALA A 66 -11.32 -10.25 -10.15
C ALA A 66 -10.24 -9.51 -9.35
N GLY A 67 -9.68 -10.16 -8.33
CA GLY A 67 -8.68 -9.56 -7.46
C GLY A 67 -7.33 -10.26 -7.53
N TYR A 68 -6.28 -9.51 -7.78
CA TYR A 68 -4.89 -9.95 -7.57
C TYR A 68 -4.50 -9.65 -6.12
N ALA A 69 -4.93 -10.50 -5.20
CA ALA A 69 -4.42 -10.47 -3.84
C ALA A 69 -3.43 -11.62 -3.67
N THR A 70 -2.21 -11.31 -3.25
CA THR A 70 -1.22 -12.31 -2.76
C THR A 70 -1.64 -12.95 -1.42
N GLY A 71 -2.94 -13.07 -1.16
CA GLY A 71 -3.54 -13.48 0.11
C GLY A 71 -3.94 -12.30 1.00
N ARG A 72 -4.00 -12.54 2.32
CA ARG A 72 -4.27 -11.50 3.32
C ARG A 72 -3.05 -10.57 3.44
N PRO A 73 -3.16 -9.27 3.15
CA PRO A 73 -2.05 -8.33 3.34
C PRO A 73 -1.55 -8.34 4.79
N GLN A 74 -0.23 -8.38 4.97
CA GLN A 74 0.37 -8.22 6.31
C GLN A 74 0.31 -6.77 6.73
N VAL A 75 -0.21 -6.51 7.93
CA VAL A 75 -0.18 -5.18 8.55
C VAL A 75 1.27 -4.85 8.92
N ARG A 76 1.71 -3.64 8.58
CA ARG A 76 3.07 -3.16 8.83
C ARG A 76 3.03 -1.77 9.45
N PRO A 77 3.92 -1.46 10.39
CA PRO A 77 4.07 -0.10 10.88
C PRO A 77 4.52 0.83 9.74
N VAL A 78 3.90 2.01 9.67
CA VAL A 78 4.28 3.05 8.71
C VAL A 78 5.23 4.01 9.40
N TYR A 79 6.47 4.06 8.95
CA TYR A 79 7.43 5.05 9.42
C TYR A 79 7.29 6.32 8.57
N ALA A 80 6.79 7.38 9.18
CA ALA A 80 6.82 8.70 8.57
C ALA A 80 8.21 9.29 8.75
N TYR A 81 8.79 9.79 7.65
CA TYR A 81 10.00 10.59 7.72
C TYR A 81 9.63 11.97 8.26
N TRP A 82 10.21 12.36 9.39
CA TRP A 82 10.12 13.71 9.93
C TRP A 82 11.47 14.42 9.68
N PRO A 83 11.64 15.10 8.54
CA PRO A 83 12.83 15.91 8.32
C PRO A 83 12.77 17.14 9.22
N THR A 84 13.53 17.14 10.32
CA THR A 84 13.82 18.36 11.06
C THR A 84 15.30 18.67 11.10
N LEU A 85 15.58 19.97 11.10
CA LEU A 85 16.86 20.50 11.52
C LEU A 85 16.82 20.62 13.05
N ILE A 86 17.80 20.00 13.71
CA ILE A 86 18.06 20.19 15.13
C ILE A 86 19.27 21.11 15.24
N ALA A 87 19.16 22.17 16.05
CA ALA A 87 20.29 23.06 16.28
C ALA A 87 21.49 22.27 16.84
N LYS A 88 22.69 22.48 16.29
CA LYS A 88 23.91 21.76 16.73
C LYS A 88 24.14 21.84 18.24
N ALA A 89 23.78 22.96 18.86
CA ALA A 89 23.89 23.16 20.31
C ALA A 89 23.04 22.17 21.15
N MET A 90 21.98 21.59 20.57
CA MET A 90 21.11 20.61 21.23
C MET A 90 21.63 19.18 21.15
N VAL A 91 22.72 18.92 20.41
CA VAL A 91 23.31 17.59 20.21
C VAL A 91 24.75 17.61 20.73
N PRO A 92 24.98 17.62 22.05
CA PRO A 92 26.31 17.56 22.61
C PRO A 92 26.95 16.21 22.32
N SER A 93 28.05 16.20 21.58
CA SER A 93 28.82 14.98 21.32
C SER A 93 29.60 14.56 22.55
N ARG A 94 29.36 13.35 23.07
CA ARG A 94 30.24 12.68 24.02
C ARG A 94 31.07 11.63 23.30
N VAL A 95 32.36 11.65 23.56
CA VAL A 95 33.31 10.64 23.10
C VAL A 95 33.93 10.02 24.33
N GLU A 96 33.79 8.71 24.45
CA GLU A 96 34.46 7.93 25.49
C GLU A 96 35.51 7.04 24.83
N VAL A 97 36.74 7.12 25.35
CA VAL A 97 37.84 6.27 24.92
C VAL A 97 38.11 5.29 26.03
N ALA A 98 38.11 3.99 25.71
CA ALA A 98 38.56 2.97 26.64
C ALA A 98 39.52 1.99 25.94
N ALA A 99 40.30 1.28 26.74
CA ALA A 99 41.14 0.21 26.23
C ALA A 99 40.27 -0.94 25.70
N ALA A 100 40.70 -1.61 24.63
CA ALA A 100 39.94 -2.69 23.98
C ALA A 100 39.39 -3.75 24.96
N ARG A 101 40.20 -4.12 25.97
CA ARG A 101 39.82 -5.05 27.04
C ARG A 101 38.63 -4.61 27.91
N GLN A 102 38.28 -3.33 27.91
CA GLN A 102 37.18 -2.75 28.69
C GLN A 102 35.85 -2.78 27.92
N TRP A 103 35.87 -3.12 26.62
CA TRP A 103 34.69 -3.17 25.75
C TRP A 103 34.32 -4.61 25.33
N SER A 104 35.17 -5.58 25.67
CA SER A 104 34.87 -7.00 25.51
C SER A 104 33.78 -7.42 26.52
N ILE A 105 32.54 -7.59 26.03
CA ILE A 105 31.46 -8.30 26.75
C ILE A 105 31.68 -9.81 26.58
#